data_AF-A0A200HE11-F1
#
_entry.id   AF-A0A200HE11-F1
#
_cell.length_a   1.000
_cell.length_b   1.000
_cell.length_c   1.000
_cell.angle_alpha   90.00
_cell.angle_beta   90.00
_cell.angle_gamma   90.00
#
_symmetry.space_group_name_H-M   'P 1'
#
loop_
_entity.id
_entity.type
_entity.pdbx_description
1 polymer ?
#
loop_
_entity_poly.entity_id
_entity_poly.type
_entity_poly.pdbx_seq_one_letter_code
_entity_poly.pdbx_strand_id
1 'polypeptide(L)'
;MGAHNATVTGNLDGHATVQAGPLLPEFRIGTDAPLGIGADIVLRDSPITNFEQILAQDAAIAAAPEGEIAKVTAVLRDVALTSAIRGVAAGLAAVVAIVLVWRLLGAERREQLVASWPPGRHTVLVGGTLTVVLIASTWVALPHRSDDTRTVAWVPITTEFPELGDIPADLSVLQNVEVSKGAAVAGSKALLDGAIATYSESVDFYGKLADDVDEVEGIRAPEGDEITALVVTDRHNNITMDQVAKAVGDRADISFVMDLGDDTSNGASWEDFSIQSLAAAFSDVPVYAVAGNHDQGPFIREEMERVGFTVLDGGIEEIEGISILGDSDPRSSGLTAGYTGNEDDNIEAIGAQNAELAETACSAEERIGVLMVHSSASGRETIDRGCADLALSGHLHRQVGPDVTEGEEGITTALTTASTGGAVYAFALGSKLRRDAQVTLVTFDDGRPVGLQIITFRPGRIIDVGDYTELELSPLPGDDADDATP
;
A
#
# COMPACT_ATOMS: atom_id res chain seq x y z
N MET A 1 2.84 -7.33 11.21
CA MET A 1 2.23 -6.00 11.37
C MET A 1 3.36 -5.05 11.57
N GLY A 2 3.54 -4.16 10.62
CA GLY A 2 4.76 -3.39 10.47
C GLY A 2 6.04 -4.19 10.58
N ALA A 3 7.02 -3.64 11.30
CA ALA A 3 8.33 -4.24 11.39
C ALA A 3 8.35 -5.55 12.18
N HIS A 4 7.22 -5.96 12.79
CA HIS A 4 7.20 -6.96 13.86
C HIS A 4 6.38 -8.20 13.49
N ASN A 5 6.86 -9.35 13.94
CA ASN A 5 6.00 -10.53 14.02
C ASN A 5 4.87 -10.23 15.01
N ALA A 6 3.62 -10.43 14.62
CA ALA A 6 2.48 -10.12 15.47
C ALA A 6 1.63 -11.36 15.71
N THR A 7 1.08 -11.47 16.92
CA THR A 7 0.00 -12.42 17.22
C THR A 7 -1.27 -11.63 17.43
N VAL A 8 -2.30 -11.93 16.63
CA VAL A 8 -3.63 -11.33 16.76
C VAL A 8 -4.57 -12.32 17.44
N THR A 9 -5.27 -11.87 18.47
CA THR A 9 -6.30 -12.64 19.16
C THR A 9 -7.55 -11.79 19.32
N GLY A 10 -8.72 -12.35 19.00
CA GLY A 10 -9.99 -11.65 19.21
C GLY A 10 -10.35 -11.56 20.69
N ASN A 11 -10.95 -10.44 21.09
CA ASN A 11 -11.46 -10.21 22.44
C ASN A 11 -12.92 -9.70 22.38
N LEU A 12 -13.53 -9.45 23.55
CA LEU A 12 -14.91 -8.96 23.68
C LEU A 12 -15.02 -7.68 24.53
N ASP A 13 -13.93 -6.90 24.60
CA ASP A 13 -13.90 -5.66 25.39
C ASP A 13 -14.20 -4.40 24.56
N GLY A 14 -14.47 -4.55 23.26
CA GLY A 14 -14.76 -3.47 22.33
C GLY A 14 -13.54 -2.61 21.98
N HIS A 15 -12.33 -3.10 22.23
CA HIS A 15 -11.10 -2.36 21.94
C HIS A 15 -10.11 -3.20 21.14
N ALA A 16 -9.42 -2.55 20.20
CA ALA A 16 -8.22 -3.07 19.58
C ALA A 16 -7.01 -2.60 20.39
N THR A 17 -6.34 -3.51 21.09
CA THR A 17 -5.21 -3.25 21.99
C THR A 17 -3.89 -3.71 21.36
N VAL A 18 -2.92 -2.82 21.21
CA VAL A 18 -1.57 -3.09 20.70
C VAL A 18 -0.56 -3.11 21.85
N GLN A 19 0.21 -4.19 21.96
CA GLN A 19 1.22 -4.42 22.99
C GLN A 19 2.59 -4.62 22.35
N ALA A 20 3.51 -3.69 22.59
CA ALA A 20 4.86 -3.67 22.01
C ALA A 20 5.97 -4.11 23.01
N GLY A 21 5.66 -5.11 23.84
CA GLY A 21 6.58 -5.63 24.86
C GLY A 21 6.64 -4.78 26.14
N PRO A 22 7.49 -5.16 27.12
CA PRO A 22 7.40 -4.65 28.49
C PRO A 22 7.97 -3.24 28.71
N LEU A 23 8.68 -2.70 27.72
CA LEU A 23 9.37 -1.40 27.81
C LEU A 23 8.61 -0.26 27.12
N LEU A 24 7.64 -0.60 26.27
CA LEU A 24 6.82 0.37 25.55
C LEU A 24 5.42 0.46 26.17
N PRO A 25 4.73 1.59 26.00
CA PRO A 25 3.33 1.70 26.36
C PRO A 25 2.49 0.70 25.56
N GLU A 26 1.37 0.31 26.14
CA GLU A 26 0.30 -0.36 25.41
C GLU A 26 -0.67 0.71 24.94
N PHE A 27 -1.20 0.55 23.74
CA PHE A 27 -2.17 1.46 23.16
C PHE A 27 -3.46 0.69 22.90
N ARG A 28 -4.62 1.34 23.06
CA ARG A 28 -5.88 0.76 22.63
C ARG A 28 -6.77 1.80 21.98
N ILE A 29 -7.59 1.35 21.03
CA ILE A 29 -8.58 2.16 20.35
C ILE A 29 -9.94 1.46 20.39
N GLY A 30 -11.02 2.22 20.56
CA GLY A 30 -12.38 1.69 20.51
C GLY A 30 -12.71 1.14 19.12
N THR A 31 -13.40 -0.01 19.07
CA THR A 31 -13.88 -0.61 17.82
C THR A 31 -15.38 -0.36 17.64
N ASP A 32 -15.80 -0.04 16.41
CA ASP A 32 -17.23 0.08 16.06
C ASP A 32 -17.90 -1.28 15.79
N ALA A 33 -17.20 -2.37 16.11
CA ALA A 33 -17.68 -3.71 15.83
C ALA A 33 -18.87 -4.08 16.76
N PRO A 34 -19.92 -4.73 16.23
CA PRO A 34 -21.08 -5.10 17.03
C PRO A 34 -20.69 -6.09 18.14
N LEU A 35 -21.46 -6.06 19.24
CA LEU A 35 -21.31 -6.99 20.37
C LEU A 35 -19.99 -6.83 21.17
N GLY A 36 -19.31 -5.68 21.03
CA GLY A 36 -18.07 -5.40 21.76
C GLY A 36 -16.89 -6.23 21.26
N ILE A 37 -16.89 -6.63 20.00
CA ILE A 37 -15.77 -7.40 19.42
C ILE A 37 -14.55 -6.48 19.30
N GLY A 38 -13.43 -6.89 19.87
CA GLY A 38 -12.16 -6.22 19.72
C GLY A 38 -11.04 -7.21 19.40
N ALA A 39 -9.80 -6.78 19.58
CA ALA A 39 -8.63 -7.60 19.32
C ALA A 39 -7.42 -7.20 20.16
N ASP A 40 -6.68 -8.19 20.65
CA ASP A 40 -5.36 -8.00 21.24
C ASP A 40 -4.29 -8.33 20.18
N ILE A 41 -3.40 -7.38 19.98
CA ILE A 41 -2.31 -7.43 19.00
C ILE A 41 -1.01 -7.38 19.77
N VAL A 42 -0.34 -8.52 19.89
CA VAL A 42 0.96 -8.61 20.57
C VAL A 42 2.06 -8.58 19.53
N LEU A 43 2.81 -7.48 19.49
CA LEU A 43 4.02 -7.35 18.68
C LEU A 43 5.16 -8.13 19.35
N ARG A 44 5.93 -8.83 18.54
CA ARG A 44 7.08 -9.65 18.93
C ARG A 44 8.31 -9.20 18.15
N ASP A 45 9.34 -10.04 18.13
CA ASP A 45 10.60 -9.75 17.46
C ASP A 45 10.41 -9.32 16.00
N SER A 46 11.20 -8.33 15.60
CA SER A 46 11.34 -7.92 14.21
C SER A 46 12.36 -8.82 13.49
N PRO A 47 12.09 -9.26 12.26
CA PRO A 47 13.12 -9.86 11.41
C PRO A 47 14.18 -8.82 10.98
N ILE A 48 13.90 -7.53 11.14
CA ILE A 48 14.83 -6.44 10.84
C ILE A 48 15.76 -6.26 12.03
N THR A 49 17.06 -6.18 11.75
CA THR A 49 18.10 -6.03 12.78
C THR A 49 18.59 -4.59 12.92
N ASN A 50 18.18 -3.70 12.01
CA ASN A 50 18.54 -2.28 12.02
C ASN A 50 17.43 -1.45 12.68
N PHE A 51 17.77 -0.78 13.79
CA PHE A 51 16.85 0.05 14.55
C PHE A 51 16.28 1.25 13.77
N GLU A 52 17.08 1.90 12.91
CA GLU A 52 16.61 3.03 12.12
C GLU A 52 15.55 2.60 11.10
N GLN A 53 15.70 1.41 10.51
CA GLN A 53 14.72 0.84 9.59
C GLN A 53 13.42 0.46 10.31
N ILE A 54 13.51 -0.15 11.50
CA ILE A 54 12.34 -0.45 12.33
C ILE A 54 11.57 0.84 12.65
N LEU A 55 12.28 1.88 13.11
CA LEU A 55 11.65 3.15 13.47
C LEU A 55 10.99 3.84 12.27
N ALA A 56 11.65 3.81 11.12
CA ALA A 56 11.13 4.43 9.90
C ALA A 56 9.91 3.66 9.35
N GLN A 57 9.93 2.33 9.42
CA GLN A 57 8.80 1.47 9.07
C GLN A 57 7.61 1.66 10.02
N ASP A 58 7.84 1.64 11.34
CA ASP A 58 6.77 1.82 12.31
C ASP A 58 6.17 3.23 12.22
N ALA A 59 6.97 4.25 11.89
CA ALA A 59 6.49 5.61 11.62
C ALA A 59 5.68 5.71 10.32
N ALA A 60 6.08 5.01 9.25
CA ALA A 60 5.35 4.98 7.99
C ALA A 60 3.93 4.41 8.16
N ILE A 61 3.84 3.31 8.91
CA ILE A 61 2.59 2.61 9.17
C ILE A 61 1.69 3.42 10.11
N ALA A 62 2.28 4.13 11.06
CA ALA A 62 1.53 5.07 11.88
C ALA A 62 0.95 6.23 11.05
N ALA A 63 1.59 6.59 9.93
CA ALA A 63 1.12 7.65 9.05
C ALA A 63 0.00 7.23 8.09
N ALA A 64 -0.10 5.94 7.74
CA ALA A 64 -1.18 5.36 6.94
C ALA A 64 -1.57 3.95 7.46
N PRO A 65 -2.41 3.86 8.50
CA PRO A 65 -2.70 2.60 9.19
C PRO A 65 -3.70 1.68 8.46
N GLU A 66 -4.30 2.10 7.34
CA GLU A 66 -5.44 1.46 6.69
C GLU A 66 -5.15 0.00 6.28
N GLY A 67 -3.96 -0.26 5.73
CA GLY A 67 -3.55 -1.60 5.30
C GLY A 67 -3.41 -2.59 6.47
N GLU A 68 -2.86 -2.14 7.61
CA GLU A 68 -2.75 -2.98 8.81
C GLU A 68 -4.12 -3.26 9.45
N ILE A 69 -5.03 -2.28 9.41
CA ILE A 69 -6.42 -2.47 9.85
C ILE A 69 -7.12 -3.53 8.99
N ALA A 70 -6.94 -3.49 7.66
CA ALA A 70 -7.50 -4.48 6.74
C ALA A 70 -6.96 -5.90 7.03
N LYS A 71 -5.65 -6.03 7.27
CA LYS A 71 -5.01 -7.32 7.63
C LYS A 71 -5.54 -7.88 8.94
N VAL A 72 -5.63 -7.07 10.00
CA VAL A 72 -6.23 -7.47 11.29
C VAL A 72 -7.66 -7.95 11.11
N THR A 73 -8.46 -7.18 10.37
CA THR A 73 -9.87 -7.49 10.11
C THR A 73 -10.02 -8.83 9.37
N ALA A 74 -9.16 -9.09 8.37
CA ALA A 74 -9.15 -10.35 7.65
C ALA A 74 -8.82 -11.54 8.56
N VAL A 75 -7.79 -11.42 9.42
CA VAL A 75 -7.42 -12.46 10.39
C VAL A 75 -8.55 -12.73 11.38
N LEU A 76 -9.17 -11.69 11.94
CA LEU A 76 -10.29 -11.85 12.86
C LEU A 76 -11.49 -12.51 12.21
N ARG A 77 -11.79 -12.15 10.95
CA ARG A 77 -12.88 -12.75 10.17
C ARG A 77 -12.65 -14.25 9.96
N ASP A 78 -11.43 -14.65 9.65
CA ASP A 78 -11.08 -16.07 9.46
C ASP A 78 -11.18 -16.88 10.77
N VAL A 79 -10.69 -16.31 11.87
CA VAL A 79 -10.83 -16.91 13.22
C VAL A 79 -12.31 -17.04 13.61
N ALA A 80 -13.12 -16.03 13.34
CA ALA A 80 -14.55 -16.05 13.62
C ALA A 80 -15.27 -17.13 12.80
N LEU A 81 -14.97 -17.23 11.50
CA LEU A 81 -15.57 -18.23 10.61
C LEU A 81 -15.16 -19.66 10.99
N THR A 82 -13.88 -19.87 11.29
CA THR A 82 -13.38 -21.16 11.77
C THR A 82 -14.00 -21.57 13.10
N SER A 83 -14.17 -20.62 14.03
CA SER A 83 -14.81 -20.86 15.33
C SER A 83 -16.30 -21.18 15.18
N ALA A 84 -17.00 -20.49 14.27
CA ALA A 84 -18.40 -20.78 13.95
C ALA A 84 -18.57 -22.19 13.37
N ILE A 85 -17.72 -22.59 12.41
CA ILE A 85 -17.74 -23.94 11.83
C ILE A 85 -17.48 -25.00 12.90
N ARG A 86 -16.48 -24.81 13.76
CA ARG A 86 -16.19 -25.73 14.87
C ARG A 86 -17.36 -25.81 15.85
N GLY A 87 -18.00 -24.70 16.17
CA GLY A 87 -19.19 -24.66 17.02
C GLY A 87 -20.37 -25.43 16.42
N VAL A 88 -20.64 -25.24 15.13
CA VAL A 88 -21.67 -26.00 14.39
C VAL A 88 -21.34 -27.49 14.37
N ALA A 89 -20.09 -27.86 14.09
CA ALA A 89 -19.66 -29.25 14.07
C ALA A 89 -19.78 -29.91 15.46
N ALA A 90 -19.38 -29.22 16.52
CA ALA A 90 -19.53 -29.69 17.90
C ALA A 90 -21.01 -29.82 18.28
N GLY A 91 -21.85 -28.87 17.91
CA GLY A 91 -23.29 -28.91 18.11
C GLY A 91 -23.94 -30.11 17.40
N LEU A 92 -23.59 -30.34 16.14
CA LEU A 92 -24.04 -31.50 15.38
C LEU A 92 -23.56 -32.81 16.01
N ALA A 93 -22.31 -32.90 16.44
CA ALA A 93 -21.77 -34.07 17.13
C ALA A 93 -22.52 -34.36 18.44
N ALA A 94 -22.86 -33.32 19.21
CA ALA A 94 -23.65 -33.45 20.44
C ALA A 94 -25.07 -33.96 20.14
N VAL A 95 -25.74 -33.42 19.11
CA VAL A 95 -27.05 -33.89 18.67
C VAL A 95 -27.00 -35.35 18.23
N VAL A 96 -25.99 -35.74 17.43
CA VAL A 96 -25.78 -37.12 16.99
C VAL A 96 -25.56 -38.04 18.18
N ALA A 97 -24.74 -37.64 19.16
CA ALA A 97 -24.51 -38.41 20.38
C ALA A 97 -25.82 -38.59 21.18
N ILE A 98 -26.62 -37.53 21.35
CA ILE A 98 -27.93 -37.59 22.00
C ILE A 98 -28.85 -38.57 21.28
N VAL A 99 -28.92 -38.49 19.95
CA VAL A 99 -29.76 -39.39 19.13
C VAL A 99 -29.29 -40.84 19.22
N LEU A 100 -27.97 -41.09 19.21
CA LEU A 100 -27.38 -42.42 19.35
C LEU A 100 -27.66 -43.00 20.74
N VAL A 101 -27.45 -42.24 21.81
CA VAL A 101 -27.79 -42.64 23.18
C VAL A 101 -29.29 -42.95 23.28
N TRP A 102 -30.14 -42.08 22.71
CA TRP A 102 -31.57 -42.31 22.64
C TRP A 102 -31.91 -43.61 21.88
N ARG A 103 -31.24 -43.91 20.77
CA ARG A 103 -31.35 -45.16 19.99
C ARG A 103 -30.91 -46.40 20.78
N LEU A 104 -29.81 -46.31 21.51
CA LEU A 104 -29.25 -47.40 22.30
C LEU A 104 -30.12 -47.79 23.51
N LEU A 105 -30.92 -46.87 24.05
CA LEU A 105 -31.82 -47.15 25.19
C LEU A 105 -32.92 -48.19 24.87
N GLY A 106 -33.22 -48.46 23.59
CA GLY A 106 -34.24 -49.46 23.20
C GLY A 106 -35.70 -49.00 23.43
N ALA A 107 -36.66 -49.65 22.76
CA ALA A 107 -38.07 -49.24 22.76
C ALA A 107 -38.72 -49.29 24.15
N GLU A 108 -38.49 -50.36 24.91
CA GLU A 108 -39.07 -50.56 26.25
C GLU A 108 -38.62 -49.49 27.26
N ARG A 109 -37.33 -49.11 27.25
CA ARG A 109 -36.80 -48.10 28.16
C ARG A 109 -37.29 -46.69 27.81
N ARG A 110 -37.49 -46.41 26.52
CA ARG A 110 -38.07 -45.15 26.05
C ARG A 110 -39.52 -45.00 26.50
N GLU A 111 -40.34 -46.05 26.37
CA GLU A 111 -41.72 -46.02 26.86
C GLU A 111 -41.79 -45.82 28.37
N GLN A 112 -40.90 -46.46 29.15
CA GLN A 112 -40.79 -46.25 30.59
C GLN A 112 -40.41 -44.80 30.95
N LEU A 113 -39.50 -44.17 30.19
CA LEU A 113 -39.09 -42.78 30.40
C LEU A 113 -40.19 -41.78 30.04
N VAL A 114 -40.95 -42.05 28.98
CA VAL A 114 -42.10 -41.22 28.58
C VAL A 114 -43.26 -41.37 29.57
N ALA A 115 -43.53 -42.60 30.03
CA ALA A 115 -44.59 -42.88 31.01
C ALA A 115 -44.27 -42.35 32.42
N SER A 116 -42.98 -42.14 32.73
CA SER A 116 -42.52 -41.54 33.99
C SER A 116 -42.39 -40.01 33.92
N TRP A 117 -42.95 -39.39 32.87
CA TRP A 117 -43.06 -37.94 32.75
C TRP A 117 -44.36 -37.43 33.40
N PRO A 118 -44.32 -36.42 34.28
CA PRO A 118 -43.16 -35.62 34.65
C PRO A 118 -42.21 -36.37 35.61
N PRO A 119 -40.89 -36.23 35.43
CA PRO A 119 -39.90 -36.92 36.23
C PRO A 119 -40.00 -36.51 37.70
N GLY A 120 -39.79 -37.47 38.60
CA GLY A 120 -39.67 -37.19 40.03
C GLY A 120 -38.53 -36.20 40.31
N ARG A 121 -38.66 -35.43 41.40
CA ARG A 121 -37.70 -34.40 41.83
C ARG A 121 -36.23 -34.88 41.85
N HIS A 122 -36.01 -36.14 42.21
CA HIS A 122 -34.67 -36.74 42.27
C HIS A 122 -34.04 -36.93 40.88
N THR A 123 -34.81 -37.32 39.87
CA THR A 123 -34.33 -37.51 38.50
C THR A 123 -33.99 -36.18 37.84
N VAL A 124 -34.78 -35.14 38.12
CA VAL A 124 -34.50 -33.76 37.67
C VAL A 124 -33.20 -33.24 38.30
N LEU A 125 -33.00 -33.48 39.60
CA LEU A 125 -31.77 -33.11 40.31
C LEU A 125 -30.53 -33.81 39.75
N VAL A 126 -30.60 -35.13 39.55
CA VAL A 126 -29.47 -35.91 39.00
C VAL A 126 -29.18 -35.52 37.56
N GLY A 127 -30.20 -35.38 36.71
CA GLY A 127 -30.04 -34.94 35.32
C GLY A 127 -29.47 -33.54 35.22
N GLY A 128 -30.00 -32.60 36.01
CA GLY A 128 -29.49 -31.23 36.10
C GLY A 128 -28.04 -31.18 36.57
N THR A 129 -27.68 -31.98 37.56
CA THR A 129 -26.29 -32.08 38.07
C THR A 129 -25.36 -32.63 36.99
N LEU A 130 -25.77 -33.67 36.26
CA LEU A 130 -25.00 -34.24 35.16
C LEU A 130 -24.82 -33.24 34.02
N THR A 131 -25.86 -32.48 33.67
CA THR A 131 -25.76 -31.41 32.66
C THR A 131 -24.83 -30.30 33.12
N VAL A 132 -24.92 -29.86 34.37
CA VAL A 132 -24.01 -28.85 34.93
C VAL A 132 -22.57 -29.37 34.94
N VAL A 133 -22.34 -30.62 35.33
CA VAL A 133 -21.01 -31.24 35.30
C VAL A 133 -20.51 -31.38 33.86
N LEU A 134 -21.37 -31.73 32.90
CA LEU A 134 -21.00 -31.83 31.51
C LEU A 134 -20.60 -30.45 30.96
N ILE A 135 -21.44 -29.43 31.16
CA ILE A 135 -21.17 -28.05 30.78
C ILE A 135 -19.87 -27.57 31.44
N ALA A 136 -19.70 -27.78 32.75
CA ALA A 136 -18.49 -27.39 33.47
C ALA A 136 -17.26 -28.16 32.99
N SER A 137 -17.38 -29.45 32.66
CA SER A 137 -16.28 -30.26 32.14
C SER A 137 -15.89 -29.87 30.71
N THR A 138 -16.88 -29.53 29.86
CA THR A 138 -16.64 -28.99 28.53
C THR A 138 -16.02 -27.60 28.62
N TRP A 139 -16.48 -26.77 29.55
CA TRP A 139 -15.87 -25.47 29.84
C TRP A 139 -14.42 -25.67 30.28
N VAL A 140 -14.14 -26.52 31.27
CA VAL A 140 -12.76 -26.81 31.72
C VAL A 140 -11.87 -27.44 30.63
N ALA A 141 -12.43 -28.26 29.74
CA ALA A 141 -11.68 -28.93 28.66
C ALA A 141 -11.45 -28.04 27.42
N LEU A 142 -12.25 -26.99 27.24
CA LEU A 142 -11.94 -25.95 26.26
C LEU A 142 -10.68 -25.23 26.74
N PRO A 143 -9.70 -24.99 25.85
CA PRO A 143 -8.50 -24.24 26.21
C PRO A 143 -8.89 -22.82 26.61
N HIS A 144 -9.07 -22.61 27.91
CA HIS A 144 -9.17 -21.30 28.52
C HIS A 144 -7.74 -20.79 28.63
N ARG A 145 -7.41 -19.76 27.86
CA ARG A 145 -6.19 -19.01 28.16
C ARG A 145 -6.38 -18.40 29.54
N SER A 146 -5.37 -18.55 30.38
CA SER A 146 -5.26 -17.80 31.61
C SER A 146 -5.38 -16.32 31.28
N ASP A 147 -6.49 -15.72 31.67
CA ASP A 147 -6.66 -14.28 31.80
C ASP A 147 -5.62 -13.80 32.83
N ASP A 148 -4.38 -13.64 32.38
CA ASP A 148 -3.37 -12.85 33.08
C ASP A 148 -3.80 -11.39 32.91
N THR A 149 -4.92 -11.04 33.54
CA THR A 149 -5.55 -9.74 33.51
C THR A 149 -4.66 -8.81 34.33
N ARG A 150 -3.55 -8.40 33.72
CA ARG A 150 -2.85 -7.20 34.15
C ARG A 150 -3.89 -6.09 34.17
N THR A 151 -4.22 -5.60 35.36
CA THR A 151 -5.09 -4.43 35.50
C THR A 151 -4.30 -3.22 35.03
N VAL A 152 -4.38 -2.96 33.73
CA VAL A 152 -3.81 -1.78 33.09
C VAL A 152 -4.77 -0.62 33.29
N ALA A 153 -4.27 0.49 33.84
CA ALA A 153 -5.03 1.73 33.92
C ALA A 153 -4.86 2.49 32.60
N TRP A 154 -5.97 2.85 31.96
CA TRP A 154 -5.98 3.52 30.66
C TRP A 154 -6.29 4.99 30.84
N VAL A 155 -5.62 5.83 30.05
CA VAL A 155 -5.86 7.27 30.00
C VAL A 155 -5.86 7.72 28.53
N PRO A 156 -6.66 8.72 28.15
CA PRO A 156 -6.61 9.29 26.80
C PRO A 156 -5.19 9.75 26.47
N ILE A 157 -4.72 9.46 25.26
CA ILE A 157 -3.34 9.76 24.86
C ILE A 157 -3.02 11.25 24.99
N THR A 158 -3.99 12.12 24.71
CA THR A 158 -3.90 13.58 24.85
C THR A 158 -3.69 14.07 26.29
N THR A 159 -4.00 13.23 27.29
CA THR A 159 -3.74 13.56 28.70
C THR A 159 -2.26 13.43 29.04
N GLU A 160 -1.59 12.43 28.47
CA GLU A 160 -0.15 12.20 28.69
C GLU A 160 0.72 12.98 27.67
N PHE A 161 0.17 13.25 26.48
CA PHE A 161 0.81 13.95 25.36
C PHE A 161 -0.08 15.11 24.87
N PRO A 162 -0.10 16.26 25.58
CA PRO A 162 -0.94 17.39 25.23
C PRO A 162 -0.64 17.99 23.85
N GLU A 163 0.60 17.82 23.36
CA GLU A 163 1.06 18.31 22.06
C GLU A 163 0.26 17.73 20.88
N LEU A 164 -0.33 16.55 21.05
CA LEU A 164 -1.22 15.94 20.05
C LEU A 164 -2.51 16.74 19.82
N GLY A 165 -2.92 17.56 20.79
CA GLY A 165 -4.11 18.40 20.67
C GLY A 165 -3.92 19.62 19.75
N ASP A 166 -2.67 19.97 19.43
CA ASP A 166 -2.31 21.13 18.61
C ASP A 166 -2.02 20.74 17.13
N ILE A 167 -2.11 19.46 16.79
CA ILE A 167 -1.82 18.98 15.43
C ILE A 167 -3.00 19.35 14.49
N PRO A 168 -2.77 20.05 13.36
CA PRO A 168 -3.83 20.60 12.51
C PRO A 168 -4.70 19.57 11.76
N ALA A 169 -4.23 18.35 11.57
CA ALA A 169 -4.95 17.31 10.83
C ALA A 169 -6.17 16.80 11.60
N ASP A 170 -7.21 16.32 10.90
CA ASP A 170 -8.36 15.64 11.50
C ASP A 170 -7.91 14.30 12.14
N LEU A 171 -7.28 14.41 13.30
CA LEU A 171 -6.85 13.30 14.14
C LEU A 171 -7.96 12.95 15.15
N SER A 172 -9.23 13.04 14.73
CA SER A 172 -10.38 12.56 15.51
C SER A 172 -10.19 11.11 16.00
N VAL A 173 -9.44 10.30 15.24
CA VAL A 173 -9.01 8.95 15.62
C VAL A 173 -8.17 8.94 16.91
N LEU A 174 -7.23 9.88 17.09
CA LEU A 174 -6.38 9.95 18.28
C LEU A 174 -7.16 10.31 19.56
N GLN A 175 -8.32 10.96 19.43
CA GLN A 175 -9.18 11.25 20.58
C GLN A 175 -9.74 9.97 21.21
N ASN A 176 -9.84 8.90 20.43
CA ASN A 176 -10.32 7.59 20.85
C ASN A 176 -9.17 6.63 21.20
N VAL A 177 -7.92 7.09 21.13
CA VAL A 177 -6.74 6.31 21.50
C VAL A 177 -6.41 6.53 22.98
N GLU A 178 -6.32 5.43 23.71
CA GLU A 178 -5.89 5.39 25.10
C GLU A 178 -4.52 4.72 25.24
N VAL A 179 -3.75 5.17 26.22
CA VAL A 179 -2.40 4.65 26.52
C VAL A 179 -2.34 4.08 27.93
N SER A 180 -1.55 3.03 28.12
CA SER A 180 -1.37 2.38 29.42
C SER A 180 -0.56 3.25 30.39
N LYS A 181 -1.11 3.51 31.57
CA LYS A 181 -0.44 4.30 32.61
C LYS A 181 0.62 3.47 33.32
N GLY A 182 1.88 3.94 33.36
CA GLY A 182 2.94 3.24 34.09
C GLY A 182 4.37 3.69 33.80
N ALA A 183 5.33 2.92 34.34
CA ALA A 183 6.76 3.20 34.21
C ALA A 183 7.27 3.13 32.76
N ALA A 184 6.62 2.33 31.89
CA ALA A 184 6.94 2.25 30.47
C ALA A 184 6.66 3.58 29.75
N VAL A 185 5.51 4.22 30.00
CA VAL A 185 5.22 5.58 29.48
C VAL A 185 6.21 6.60 30.04
N ALA A 186 6.45 6.59 31.36
CA ALA A 186 7.37 7.55 31.97
C ALA A 186 8.81 7.43 31.45
N GLY A 187 9.28 6.21 31.18
CA GLY A 187 10.61 5.94 30.63
C GLY A 187 10.73 6.20 29.12
N SER A 188 9.63 6.03 28.37
CA SER A 188 9.60 6.15 26.91
C SER A 188 9.01 7.48 26.43
N LYS A 189 8.59 8.37 27.33
CA LYS A 189 7.95 9.66 27.02
C LYS A 189 8.76 10.49 26.04
N ALA A 190 10.06 10.70 26.29
CA ALA A 190 10.91 11.50 25.40
C ALA A 190 11.06 10.89 23.99
N LEU A 191 11.02 9.56 23.87
CA LEU A 191 11.06 8.87 22.57
C LEU A 191 9.72 9.05 21.84
N LEU A 192 8.60 8.94 22.56
CA LEU A 192 7.28 9.12 21.96
C LEU A 192 7.01 10.58 21.60
N ASP A 193 7.42 11.54 22.45
CA ASP A 193 7.39 12.98 22.16
C ASP A 193 8.18 13.29 20.87
N GLY A 194 9.36 12.69 20.71
CA GLY A 194 10.18 12.84 19.50
C GLY A 194 9.53 12.25 18.25
N ALA A 195 8.91 11.07 18.37
CA ALA A 195 8.19 10.43 17.26
C ALA A 195 6.95 11.24 16.85
N ILE A 196 6.16 11.72 17.83
CA ILE A 196 4.99 12.58 17.62
C ILE A 196 5.40 13.89 16.97
N ALA A 197 6.44 14.56 17.49
CA ALA A 197 6.94 15.80 16.91
C ALA A 197 7.39 15.58 15.46
N THR A 198 8.10 14.49 15.18
CA THR A 198 8.52 14.13 13.81
C THR A 198 7.32 13.91 12.89
N TYR A 199 6.30 13.19 13.35
CA TYR A 199 5.06 12.97 12.59
C TYR A 199 4.31 14.28 12.34
N SER A 200 4.11 15.09 13.37
CA SER A 200 3.46 16.39 13.25
C SER A 200 4.21 17.32 12.30
N GLU A 201 5.55 17.35 12.38
CA GLU A 201 6.37 18.11 11.44
C GLU A 201 6.21 17.59 10.00
N SER A 202 6.07 16.27 9.82
CA SER A 202 5.82 15.65 8.52
C SER A 202 4.49 16.08 7.93
N VAL A 203 3.41 15.88 8.66
CA VAL A 203 2.05 16.22 8.22
C VAL A 203 1.96 17.72 7.91
N ASP A 204 2.50 18.57 8.79
CA ASP A 204 2.53 20.02 8.57
C ASP A 204 3.37 20.41 7.34
N PHE A 205 4.53 19.80 7.15
CA PHE A 205 5.41 20.11 6.01
C PHE A 205 4.77 19.75 4.68
N TYR A 206 4.30 18.52 4.51
CA TYR A 206 3.75 18.06 3.23
C TYR A 206 2.34 18.59 2.98
N GLY A 207 1.52 18.76 4.03
CA GLY A 207 0.23 19.43 3.91
C GLY A 207 0.38 20.85 3.40
N LYS A 208 1.28 21.64 4.02
CA LYS A 208 1.58 22.98 3.51
C LYS A 208 2.24 22.98 2.13
N LEU A 209 3.05 21.97 1.81
CA LEU A 209 3.65 21.88 0.48
C LEU A 209 2.57 21.63 -0.59
N ALA A 210 1.55 20.82 -0.29
CA ALA A 210 0.38 20.65 -1.15
C ALA A 210 -0.43 21.95 -1.24
N ASP A 211 -0.68 22.65 -0.13
CA ASP A 211 -1.34 23.97 -0.14
C ASP A 211 -0.53 25.00 -0.96
N ASP A 212 0.80 24.97 -0.88
CA ASP A 212 1.68 25.87 -1.63
C ASP A 212 1.56 25.61 -3.16
N VAL A 213 1.23 24.38 -3.61
CA VAL A 213 0.95 24.09 -5.04
C VAL A 213 -0.23 24.93 -5.54
N ASP A 214 -1.23 25.18 -4.69
CA ASP A 214 -2.40 26.01 -5.00
C ASP A 214 -2.10 27.51 -5.10
N GLU A 215 -0.91 27.96 -4.73
CA GLU A 215 -0.48 29.35 -4.89
C GLU A 215 0.49 29.53 -6.07
N VAL A 216 1.06 28.44 -6.61
CA VAL A 216 2.05 28.52 -7.67
C VAL A 216 1.40 28.69 -9.04
N GLU A 217 1.97 29.60 -9.83
CA GLU A 217 1.61 29.84 -11.22
C GLU A 217 2.44 28.97 -12.17
N GLY A 218 1.95 28.77 -13.40
CA GLY A 218 2.70 28.14 -14.47
C GLY A 218 2.48 26.64 -14.64
N ILE A 219 1.79 25.96 -13.70
CA ILE A 219 1.32 24.59 -13.93
C ILE A 219 0.27 24.64 -15.06
N ARG A 220 0.55 23.94 -16.16
CA ARG A 220 -0.28 23.93 -17.36
C ARG A 220 -1.45 22.96 -17.18
N ALA A 221 -2.65 23.42 -17.52
CA ALA A 221 -3.83 22.58 -17.71
C ALA A 221 -4.02 22.29 -19.22
N PRO A 222 -4.68 21.20 -19.60
CA PRO A 222 -4.95 20.89 -21.01
C PRO A 222 -5.78 22.01 -21.68
N GLU A 223 -5.49 22.25 -22.96
CA GLU A 223 -6.22 23.16 -23.82
C GLU A 223 -6.99 22.39 -24.91
N GLY A 224 -8.21 22.82 -25.24
CA GLY A 224 -8.98 22.18 -26.31
C GLY A 224 -9.35 20.73 -25.98
N ASP A 225 -8.93 19.80 -26.84
CA ASP A 225 -9.15 18.36 -26.70
C ASP A 225 -7.91 17.63 -26.14
N GLU A 226 -6.91 18.37 -25.66
CA GLU A 226 -5.72 17.79 -25.03
C GLU A 226 -6.05 17.01 -23.76
N ILE A 227 -5.22 16.00 -23.49
CA ILE A 227 -5.25 15.20 -22.27
C ILE A 227 -3.92 15.37 -21.55
N THR A 228 -3.94 15.47 -20.22
CA THR A 228 -2.71 15.52 -19.42
C THR A 228 -2.61 14.30 -18.51
N ALA A 229 -1.43 13.72 -18.43
CA ALA A 229 -1.11 12.64 -17.49
C ALA A 229 -0.07 13.09 -16.48
N LEU A 230 -0.16 12.58 -15.25
CA LEU A 230 0.87 12.76 -14.23
C LEU A 230 1.80 11.55 -14.19
N VAL A 231 3.10 11.79 -14.16
CA VAL A 231 4.13 10.77 -14.01
C VAL A 231 4.68 10.81 -12.58
N VAL A 232 4.67 9.66 -11.93
CA VAL A 232 5.28 9.42 -10.62
C VAL A 232 6.25 8.25 -10.69
N THR A 233 7.28 8.25 -9.85
CA THR A 233 8.26 7.17 -9.76
C THR A 233 9.11 7.29 -8.50
N ASP A 234 9.78 6.21 -8.09
CA ASP A 234 10.75 6.19 -7.00
C ASP A 234 10.18 6.86 -5.74
N ARG A 235 8.92 6.54 -5.38
CA ARG A 235 8.30 7.05 -4.16
C ARG A 235 9.03 6.50 -2.93
N HIS A 236 9.58 5.28 -3.00
CA HIS A 236 10.37 4.64 -1.92
C HIS A 236 9.66 4.77 -0.57
N ASN A 237 8.36 4.44 -0.54
CA ASN A 237 7.45 4.58 0.59
C ASN A 237 7.17 6.01 1.10
N ASN A 238 7.59 7.08 0.42
CA ASN A 238 7.24 8.45 0.83
C ASN A 238 5.79 8.82 0.42
N ILE A 239 4.83 8.15 1.05
CA ILE A 239 3.39 8.33 0.82
C ILE A 239 2.90 9.77 1.07
N THR A 240 3.63 10.55 1.87
CA THR A 240 3.26 11.94 2.15
C THR A 240 3.45 12.86 0.96
N MET A 241 4.16 12.44 -0.09
CA MET A 241 4.22 13.14 -1.37
C MET A 241 2.99 12.90 -2.25
N ASP A 242 2.18 11.87 -1.98
CA ASP A 242 1.01 11.55 -2.82
C ASP A 242 -0.01 12.69 -2.82
N GLN A 243 -0.24 13.33 -1.67
CA GLN A 243 -1.10 14.53 -1.58
C GLN A 243 -0.53 15.72 -2.37
N VAL A 244 0.79 15.85 -2.42
CA VAL A 244 1.48 16.93 -3.16
C VAL A 244 1.38 16.67 -4.66
N ALA A 245 1.58 15.42 -5.08
CA ALA A 245 1.40 14.95 -6.44
C ALA A 245 -0.07 15.10 -6.88
N LYS A 246 -1.04 14.79 -6.00
CA LYS A 246 -2.47 14.99 -6.25
C LYS A 246 -2.81 16.46 -6.42
N ALA A 247 -2.26 17.36 -5.60
CA ALA A 247 -2.45 18.80 -5.77
C ALA A 247 -1.95 19.29 -7.14
N VAL A 248 -0.81 18.77 -7.63
CA VAL A 248 -0.35 19.05 -9.00
C VAL A 248 -1.32 18.49 -10.04
N GLY A 249 -1.74 17.23 -9.87
CA GLY A 249 -2.69 16.57 -10.77
C GLY A 249 -4.02 17.33 -10.90
N ASP A 250 -4.54 17.83 -9.79
CA ASP A 250 -5.78 18.61 -9.74
C ASP A 250 -5.64 19.97 -10.44
N ARG A 251 -4.49 20.63 -10.27
CA ARG A 251 -4.19 21.88 -10.98
C ARG A 251 -4.02 21.68 -12.49
N ALA A 252 -3.53 20.51 -12.89
CA ALA A 252 -3.27 20.16 -14.28
C ALA A 252 -4.45 19.41 -14.95
N ASP A 253 -5.57 19.20 -14.26
CA ASP A 253 -6.75 18.47 -14.75
C ASP A 253 -6.38 17.14 -15.43
N ILE A 254 -5.60 16.32 -14.72
CA ILE A 254 -5.08 15.07 -15.29
C ILE A 254 -6.19 14.04 -15.53
N SER A 255 -6.05 13.26 -16.60
CA SER A 255 -6.97 12.16 -16.91
C SER A 255 -6.49 10.81 -16.36
N PHE A 256 -5.20 10.63 -16.12
CA PHE A 256 -4.60 9.40 -15.60
C PHE A 256 -3.21 9.62 -15.00
N VAL A 257 -2.73 8.62 -14.27
CA VAL A 257 -1.37 8.56 -13.70
C VAL A 257 -0.55 7.48 -14.39
N MET A 258 0.70 7.79 -14.70
CA MET A 258 1.73 6.85 -15.14
C MET A 258 2.74 6.65 -13.99
N ASP A 259 2.68 5.50 -13.34
CA ASP A 259 3.62 5.09 -12.30
C ASP A 259 4.75 4.26 -12.90
N LEU A 260 5.99 4.76 -12.78
CA LEU A 260 7.19 4.09 -13.32
C LEU A 260 7.89 3.21 -12.27
N GLY A 261 7.25 2.94 -11.14
CA GLY A 261 7.72 1.97 -10.14
C GLY A 261 8.73 2.52 -9.14
N ASP A 262 9.25 1.61 -8.31
CA ASP A 262 9.93 1.88 -7.03
C ASP A 262 9.01 2.62 -6.04
N ASP A 263 7.77 2.16 -5.99
CA ASP A 263 6.77 2.61 -5.04
C ASP A 263 7.10 2.20 -3.60
N THR A 264 7.73 1.04 -3.48
CA THR A 264 8.21 0.46 -2.23
C THR A 264 9.72 0.56 -2.10
N SER A 265 10.22 0.30 -0.91
CA SER A 265 11.65 0.33 -0.61
C SER A 265 12.32 -1.02 -0.76
N ASN A 266 11.56 -2.10 -0.58
CA ASN A 266 12.07 -3.46 -0.70
C ASN A 266 11.00 -4.47 -1.10
N GLY A 267 9.84 -4.06 -1.60
CA GLY A 267 8.81 -4.95 -2.15
C GLY A 267 8.30 -6.02 -1.20
N ALA A 268 8.46 -5.83 0.10
CA ALA A 268 7.94 -6.75 1.08
C ALA A 268 6.44 -6.52 1.26
N SER A 269 5.73 -7.58 1.65
CA SER A 269 4.26 -7.55 1.73
C SER A 269 3.65 -6.64 2.79
N TRP A 270 4.49 -6.00 3.61
CA TRP A 270 4.07 -4.97 4.54
C TRP A 270 4.06 -3.58 3.91
N GLU A 271 4.67 -3.39 2.74
CA GLU A 271 4.76 -2.12 2.01
C GLU A 271 3.53 -1.87 1.10
N ASP A 272 2.50 -2.70 1.23
CA ASP A 272 1.21 -2.53 0.57
C ASP A 272 0.55 -1.18 0.90
N PHE A 273 0.86 -0.59 2.06
CA PHE A 273 0.42 0.77 2.39
C PHE A 273 0.89 1.80 1.37
N SER A 274 2.06 1.63 0.74
CA SER A 274 2.57 2.57 -0.24
C SER A 274 1.72 2.57 -1.50
N ILE A 275 1.38 1.37 -1.97
CA ILE A 275 0.49 1.16 -3.13
C ILE A 275 -0.93 1.66 -2.82
N GLN A 276 -1.44 1.34 -1.64
CA GLN A 276 -2.77 1.79 -1.19
C GLN A 276 -2.87 3.31 -1.03
N SER A 277 -1.80 3.97 -0.58
CA SER A 277 -1.76 5.44 -0.48
C SER A 277 -1.86 6.10 -1.85
N LEU A 278 -1.12 5.59 -2.84
CA LEU A 278 -1.20 6.11 -4.21
C LEU A 278 -2.60 5.89 -4.80
N ALA A 279 -3.15 4.68 -4.63
CA ALA A 279 -4.50 4.37 -5.08
C ALA A 279 -5.58 5.22 -4.39
N ALA A 280 -5.40 5.56 -3.11
CA ALA A 280 -6.32 6.43 -2.39
C ALA A 280 -6.23 7.89 -2.90
N ALA A 281 -5.01 8.39 -3.09
CA ALA A 281 -4.76 9.75 -3.57
C ALA A 281 -5.34 9.99 -4.97
N PHE A 282 -5.26 9.00 -5.86
CA PHE A 282 -5.71 9.08 -7.25
C PHE A 282 -6.93 8.19 -7.54
N SER A 283 -7.81 8.00 -6.55
CA SER A 283 -8.98 7.11 -6.70
C SER A 283 -10.02 7.57 -7.75
N ASP A 284 -9.88 8.79 -8.26
CA ASP A 284 -10.72 9.44 -9.26
C ASP A 284 -10.24 9.25 -10.70
N VAL A 285 -9.01 8.79 -10.92
CA VAL A 285 -8.41 8.58 -12.24
C VAL A 285 -7.71 7.21 -12.34
N PRO A 286 -7.64 6.58 -13.52
CA PRO A 286 -6.89 5.33 -13.68
C PRO A 286 -5.39 5.53 -13.49
N VAL A 287 -4.72 4.48 -13.00
CA VAL A 287 -3.27 4.43 -12.82
C VAL A 287 -2.72 3.29 -13.68
N TYR A 288 -1.76 3.61 -14.54
CA TYR A 288 -1.01 2.66 -15.35
C TYR A 288 0.39 2.55 -14.76
N ALA A 289 0.83 1.32 -14.49
CA ALA A 289 2.01 1.10 -13.67
C ALA A 289 2.98 0.09 -14.29
N VAL A 290 4.26 0.29 -14.03
CA VAL A 290 5.28 -0.77 -14.10
C VAL A 290 5.93 -0.89 -12.73
N ALA A 291 6.22 -2.10 -12.27
CA ALA A 291 6.93 -2.28 -11.01
C ALA A 291 8.43 -1.94 -11.19
N GLY A 292 9.04 -1.33 -10.18
CA GLY A 292 10.48 -1.08 -10.17
C GLY A 292 11.30 -2.23 -9.58
N ASN A 293 12.62 -2.11 -9.57
CA ASN A 293 13.49 -3.15 -9.01
C ASN A 293 13.45 -3.24 -7.47
N HIS A 294 12.83 -2.26 -6.79
CA HIS A 294 12.50 -2.34 -5.37
C HIS A 294 11.10 -2.92 -5.12
N ASP A 295 10.20 -2.96 -6.11
CA ASP A 295 8.84 -3.54 -6.02
C ASP A 295 8.83 -5.05 -6.26
N GLN A 296 9.79 -5.73 -5.63
CA GLN A 296 10.12 -7.11 -5.93
C GLN A 296 9.07 -8.15 -5.52
N GLY A 297 9.10 -9.27 -6.23
CA GLY A 297 8.27 -10.44 -5.97
C GLY A 297 6.85 -10.29 -6.51
N PRO A 298 6.07 -11.39 -6.60
CA PRO A 298 4.72 -11.34 -7.14
C PRO A 298 3.80 -10.44 -6.31
N PHE A 299 4.12 -10.21 -5.03
CA PHE A 299 3.21 -9.54 -4.11
C PHE A 299 2.93 -8.08 -4.48
N ILE A 300 3.94 -7.24 -4.78
CA ILE A 300 3.67 -5.82 -5.05
C ILE A 300 2.91 -5.65 -6.36
N ARG A 301 3.29 -6.40 -7.40
CA ARG A 301 2.52 -6.43 -8.64
C ARG A 301 1.07 -6.89 -8.40
N GLU A 302 0.87 -7.99 -7.67
CA GLU A 302 -0.48 -8.46 -7.30
C GLU A 302 -1.25 -7.40 -6.50
N GLU A 303 -0.56 -6.64 -5.65
CA GLU A 303 -1.14 -5.55 -4.86
C GLU A 303 -1.55 -4.36 -5.74
N MET A 304 -0.70 -3.93 -6.69
CA MET A 304 -1.02 -2.90 -7.69
C MET A 304 -2.28 -3.29 -8.48
N GLU A 305 -2.32 -4.52 -9.01
CA GLU A 305 -3.51 -5.05 -9.70
C GLU A 305 -4.73 -5.11 -8.76
N ARG A 306 -4.54 -5.49 -7.49
CA ARG A 306 -5.62 -5.60 -6.49
C ARG A 306 -6.25 -4.25 -6.15
N VAL A 307 -5.45 -3.18 -6.11
CA VAL A 307 -5.96 -1.82 -5.85
C VAL A 307 -6.54 -1.15 -7.09
N GLY A 308 -6.46 -1.82 -8.25
CA GLY A 308 -7.10 -1.39 -9.50
C GLY A 308 -6.15 -0.72 -10.50
N PHE A 309 -4.84 -0.81 -10.31
CA PHE A 309 -3.88 -0.32 -11.31
C PHE A 309 -3.84 -1.27 -12.50
N THR A 310 -3.61 -0.71 -13.69
CA THR A 310 -3.28 -1.49 -14.89
C THR A 310 -1.77 -1.65 -14.93
N VAL A 311 -1.28 -2.84 -14.57
CA VAL A 311 0.15 -3.14 -14.59
C VAL A 311 0.55 -3.67 -15.97
N LEU A 312 1.42 -2.92 -16.67
CA LEU A 312 1.90 -3.30 -17.99
C LEU A 312 2.83 -4.53 -17.91
N ASP A 313 2.77 -5.39 -18.92
CA ASP A 313 3.41 -6.71 -18.94
C ASP A 313 4.10 -7.05 -20.27
N GLY A 314 4.56 -6.02 -20.98
CA GLY A 314 5.23 -6.12 -22.28
C GLY A 314 4.28 -6.12 -23.48
N GLY A 315 2.96 -6.11 -23.25
CA GLY A 315 1.94 -5.87 -24.27
C GLY A 315 1.73 -4.37 -24.56
N ILE A 316 1.12 -4.09 -25.73
CA ILE A 316 0.62 -2.75 -26.08
C ILE A 316 -0.78 -2.59 -25.52
N GLU A 317 -0.99 -1.55 -24.73
CA GLU A 317 -2.28 -1.14 -24.18
C GLU A 317 -2.73 0.18 -24.79
N GLU A 318 -4.04 0.35 -24.97
CA GLU A 318 -4.66 1.54 -25.57
C GLU A 318 -5.44 2.33 -24.51
N ILE A 319 -5.08 3.60 -24.32
CA ILE A 319 -5.56 4.42 -23.21
C ILE A 319 -5.91 5.81 -23.72
N GLU A 320 -7.20 6.18 -23.71
CA GLU A 320 -7.64 7.50 -24.22
C GLU A 320 -7.11 7.81 -25.65
N GLY A 321 -6.97 6.78 -26.49
CA GLY A 321 -6.39 6.88 -27.85
C GLY A 321 -4.86 6.91 -27.90
N ILE A 322 -4.18 6.66 -26.78
CA ILE A 322 -2.72 6.61 -26.67
C ILE A 322 -2.29 5.14 -26.60
N SER A 323 -1.44 4.72 -27.54
CA SER A 323 -0.75 3.43 -27.47
C SER A 323 0.41 3.49 -26.48
N ILE A 324 0.32 2.71 -25.39
CA ILE A 324 1.33 2.63 -24.33
C ILE A 324 1.93 1.22 -24.30
N LEU A 325 3.25 1.14 -24.16
CA LEU A 325 4.00 -0.09 -23.99
C LEU A 325 4.87 0.02 -22.74
N GLY A 326 4.96 -1.04 -21.96
CA GLY A 326 5.86 -1.08 -20.81
C GLY A 326 5.92 -2.44 -20.18
N ASP A 327 6.94 -2.66 -19.35
CA ASP A 327 7.07 -3.87 -18.56
C ASP A 327 7.81 -3.56 -17.25
N SER A 328 7.52 -4.37 -16.23
CA SER A 328 8.09 -4.23 -14.89
C SER A 328 9.58 -4.56 -14.88
N ASP A 329 10.39 -3.83 -14.11
CA ASP A 329 11.84 -4.08 -14.03
C ASP A 329 12.10 -5.54 -13.61
N PRO A 330 12.84 -6.32 -14.40
CA PRO A 330 13.04 -7.73 -14.13
C PRO A 330 14.09 -7.95 -13.03
N ARG A 331 14.82 -6.90 -12.63
CA ARG A 331 15.83 -6.96 -11.58
C ARG A 331 15.17 -6.89 -10.21
N SER A 332 15.94 -7.25 -9.21
CA SER A 332 15.62 -6.98 -7.83
C SER A 332 16.85 -6.42 -7.12
N SER A 333 16.70 -5.34 -6.36
CA SER A 333 17.78 -4.68 -5.61
C SER A 333 17.47 -4.54 -4.11
N GLY A 334 16.31 -5.03 -3.67
CA GLY A 334 15.83 -4.88 -2.30
C GLY A 334 16.74 -5.60 -1.29
N LEU A 335 16.87 -5.01 -0.10
CA LEU A 335 17.62 -5.58 1.04
C LEU A 335 16.89 -6.76 1.72
N THR A 336 15.87 -7.36 1.10
CA THR A 336 15.19 -8.51 1.71
C THR A 336 16.10 -9.73 1.76
N ALA A 337 15.97 -10.49 2.85
CA ALA A 337 16.58 -11.79 2.97
C ALA A 337 16.00 -12.74 1.91
N GLY A 338 16.75 -12.98 0.83
CA GLY A 338 16.36 -13.94 -0.20
C GLY A 338 16.82 -13.62 -1.61
N TYR A 339 17.18 -12.36 -1.91
CA TYR A 339 17.74 -12.03 -3.21
C TYR A 339 19.23 -12.37 -3.27
N THR A 340 19.56 -13.36 -4.10
CA THR A 340 20.92 -13.83 -4.40
C THR A 340 21.26 -13.64 -5.89
N GLY A 341 20.56 -12.74 -6.59
CA GLY A 341 20.76 -12.58 -8.04
C GLY A 341 22.20 -12.15 -8.33
N ASN A 342 22.85 -12.89 -9.24
CA ASN A 342 24.15 -12.49 -9.74
C ASN A 342 23.99 -11.21 -10.57
N GLU A 343 24.98 -10.33 -10.56
CA GLU A 343 25.03 -9.14 -11.41
C GLU A 343 24.86 -9.52 -12.89
N ASP A 344 25.45 -10.65 -13.31
CA ASP A 344 25.31 -11.19 -14.67
C ASP A 344 23.84 -11.50 -15.01
N ASP A 345 23.08 -12.09 -14.07
CA ASP A 345 21.67 -12.44 -14.29
C ASP A 345 20.81 -11.18 -14.47
N ASN A 346 21.11 -10.11 -13.72
CA ASN A 346 20.43 -8.82 -13.86
C ASN A 346 20.72 -8.14 -15.20
N ILE A 347 21.97 -8.21 -15.67
CA ILE A 347 22.35 -7.68 -16.97
C ILE A 347 21.66 -8.45 -18.09
N GLU A 348 21.62 -9.79 -17.99
CA GLU A 348 20.92 -10.64 -18.96
C GLU A 348 19.41 -10.34 -18.98
N ALA A 349 18.78 -10.22 -17.81
CA ALA A 349 17.35 -9.93 -17.71
C ALA A 349 16.97 -8.57 -18.30
N ILE A 350 17.73 -7.51 -18.01
CA ILE A 350 17.52 -6.19 -18.63
C ILE A 350 17.76 -6.25 -20.14
N GLY A 351 18.79 -6.96 -20.59
CA GLY A 351 19.06 -7.14 -22.01
C GLY A 351 17.94 -7.86 -22.75
N ALA A 352 17.35 -8.88 -22.13
CA ALA A 352 16.20 -9.61 -22.67
C ALA A 352 14.97 -8.71 -22.79
N GLN A 353 14.59 -8.02 -21.70
CA GLN A 353 13.46 -7.10 -21.72
C GLN A 353 13.65 -5.97 -22.74
N ASN A 354 14.86 -5.42 -22.84
CA ASN A 354 15.19 -4.41 -23.84
C ASN A 354 14.94 -4.89 -25.28
N ALA A 355 15.34 -6.11 -25.61
CA ALA A 355 15.10 -6.68 -26.93
C ALA A 355 13.61 -6.99 -27.17
N GLU A 356 12.89 -7.49 -26.17
CA GLU A 356 11.47 -7.83 -26.28
C GLU A 356 10.58 -6.60 -26.44
N LEU A 357 10.83 -5.54 -25.66
CA LEU A 357 10.11 -4.27 -25.79
C LEU A 357 10.40 -3.61 -27.14
N ALA A 358 11.65 -3.66 -27.63
CA ALA A 358 11.99 -3.11 -28.94
C ALA A 358 11.32 -3.89 -30.08
N GLU A 359 11.33 -5.23 -30.03
CA GLU A 359 10.64 -6.05 -31.03
C GLU A 359 9.14 -5.72 -31.08
N THR A 360 8.50 -5.58 -29.91
CA THR A 360 7.08 -5.23 -29.80
C THR A 360 6.80 -3.84 -30.35
N ALA A 361 7.56 -2.83 -29.93
CA ALA A 361 7.37 -1.45 -30.35
C ALA A 361 7.59 -1.27 -31.86
N CYS A 362 8.70 -1.79 -32.39
CA CYS A 362 9.08 -1.57 -33.79
C CYS A 362 8.26 -2.42 -34.77
N SER A 363 7.54 -3.44 -34.30
CA SER A 363 6.64 -4.26 -35.13
C SER A 363 5.19 -3.83 -35.03
N ALA A 364 4.87 -2.82 -34.21
CA ALA A 364 3.51 -2.33 -34.03
C ALA A 364 2.97 -1.70 -35.32
N GLU A 365 1.67 -1.90 -35.58
CA GLU A 365 1.01 -1.30 -36.75
C GLU A 365 0.86 0.22 -36.58
N GLU A 366 0.61 0.65 -35.33
CA GLU A 366 0.55 2.03 -34.91
C GLU A 366 1.76 2.36 -34.04
N ARG A 367 2.22 3.61 -34.12
CA ARG A 367 3.38 4.05 -33.37
C ARG A 367 3.07 4.07 -31.88
N ILE A 368 3.99 3.55 -31.07
CA ILE A 368 3.89 3.62 -29.62
C ILE A 368 3.98 5.10 -29.19
N GLY A 369 2.94 5.61 -28.56
CA GLY A 369 2.93 6.96 -28.01
C GLY A 369 3.89 7.07 -26.83
N VAL A 370 3.79 6.15 -25.87
CA VAL A 370 4.63 6.15 -24.65
C VAL A 370 5.22 4.78 -24.35
N LEU A 371 6.55 4.72 -24.22
CA LEU A 371 7.27 3.61 -23.59
C LEU A 371 7.47 3.90 -22.10
N MET A 372 6.89 3.07 -21.23
CA MET A 372 7.01 3.15 -19.77
C MET A 372 7.95 2.05 -19.26
N VAL A 373 9.10 2.42 -18.72
CA VAL A 373 10.05 1.48 -18.11
C VAL A 373 10.62 2.08 -16.84
N HIS A 374 10.83 1.29 -15.78
CA HIS A 374 11.46 1.83 -14.58
C HIS A 374 12.91 2.27 -14.86
N SER A 375 13.69 1.39 -15.53
CA SER A 375 15.06 1.66 -15.92
C SER A 375 15.15 2.01 -17.41
N SER A 376 15.79 3.14 -17.73
CA SER A 376 16.04 3.51 -19.13
C SER A 376 16.90 2.49 -19.89
N ALA A 377 17.62 1.61 -19.19
CA ALA A 377 18.35 0.51 -19.82
C ALA A 377 17.41 -0.52 -20.49
N SER A 378 16.18 -0.69 -20.00
CA SER A 378 15.17 -1.58 -20.55
C SER A 378 14.50 -1.03 -21.82
N GLY A 379 14.61 0.26 -22.10
CA GLY A 379 13.99 0.89 -23.28
C GLY A 379 14.99 1.30 -24.35
N ARG A 380 16.28 1.00 -24.17
CA ARG A 380 17.36 1.61 -24.94
C ARG A 380 17.28 1.30 -26.43
N GLU A 381 17.00 0.07 -26.81
CA GLU A 381 16.91 -0.32 -28.23
C GLU A 381 15.66 0.29 -28.89
N THR A 382 14.54 0.37 -28.18
CA THR A 382 13.33 1.09 -28.64
C THR A 382 13.64 2.56 -28.93
N ILE A 383 14.36 3.23 -28.01
CA ILE A 383 14.78 4.64 -28.14
C ILE A 383 15.77 4.80 -29.30
N ASP A 384 16.82 3.98 -29.34
CA ASP A 384 17.90 4.06 -30.35
C ASP A 384 17.35 3.84 -31.78
N ARG A 385 16.33 2.98 -31.94
CA ARG A 385 15.66 2.73 -33.21
C ARG A 385 14.57 3.76 -33.54
N GLY A 386 14.13 4.54 -32.56
CA GLY A 386 13.12 5.56 -32.77
C GLY A 386 11.69 5.05 -32.66
N CYS A 387 11.40 3.89 -32.07
CA CYS A 387 10.10 3.19 -32.22
C CYS A 387 8.97 3.65 -31.28
N ALA A 388 9.21 4.62 -30.39
CA ALA A 388 8.18 5.27 -29.59
C ALA A 388 8.30 6.80 -29.71
N ASP A 389 7.22 7.56 -29.53
CA ASP A 389 7.29 9.03 -29.52
C ASP A 389 7.98 9.54 -28.25
N LEU A 390 7.59 9.00 -27.09
CA LEU A 390 8.12 9.35 -25.78
C LEU A 390 8.54 8.09 -25.02
N ALA A 391 9.72 8.11 -24.38
CA ALA A 391 10.16 7.09 -23.45
C ALA A 391 10.35 7.71 -22.06
N LEU A 392 9.66 7.16 -21.06
CA LEU A 392 9.68 7.62 -19.68
C LEU A 392 10.35 6.59 -18.78
N SER A 393 11.23 7.06 -17.90
CA SER A 393 11.84 6.22 -16.86
C SER A 393 12.04 6.90 -15.51
N GLY A 394 12.36 6.09 -14.49
CA GLY A 394 12.78 6.52 -13.16
C GLY A 394 14.18 5.99 -12.83
N HIS A 395 14.33 5.32 -11.68
CA HIS A 395 15.48 4.54 -11.22
C HIS A 395 16.71 5.34 -10.80
N LEU A 396 17.04 6.42 -11.52
CA LEU A 396 18.28 7.18 -11.27
C LEU A 396 18.18 8.18 -10.11
N HIS A 397 16.96 8.40 -9.60
CA HIS A 397 16.62 9.40 -8.58
C HIS A 397 17.11 10.82 -8.93
N ARG A 398 17.32 11.09 -10.21
CA ARG A 398 17.74 12.37 -10.77
C ARG A 398 17.19 12.48 -12.16
N GLN A 399 16.86 13.70 -12.55
CA GLN A 399 16.37 13.96 -13.89
C GLN A 399 17.50 13.75 -14.92
N VAL A 400 17.19 13.07 -16.02
CA VAL A 400 18.04 12.99 -17.22
C VAL A 400 17.15 13.25 -18.43
N GLY A 401 17.57 14.14 -19.31
CA GLY A 401 16.74 14.62 -20.43
C GLY A 401 15.77 15.75 -20.05
N PRO A 402 14.80 16.06 -20.92
CA PRO A 402 14.46 15.30 -22.13
C PRO A 402 15.58 15.34 -23.20
N ASP A 403 15.91 14.18 -23.76
CA ASP A 403 16.90 14.03 -24.84
C ASP A 403 16.24 13.40 -26.08
N VAL A 404 16.46 14.02 -27.25
CA VAL A 404 15.88 13.57 -28.53
C VAL A 404 16.86 12.64 -29.25
N THR A 405 16.36 11.47 -29.68
CA THR A 405 17.11 10.49 -30.48
C THR A 405 16.40 10.23 -31.79
N GLU A 406 17.11 10.44 -32.91
CA GLU A 406 16.66 10.09 -34.25
C GLU A 406 17.20 8.69 -34.61
N GLY A 407 16.29 7.73 -34.78
CA GLY A 407 16.56 6.36 -35.18
C GLY A 407 15.99 6.05 -36.57
N GLU A 408 16.18 4.80 -37.02
CA GLU A 408 15.75 4.37 -38.36
C GLU A 408 14.22 4.38 -38.54
N GLU A 409 13.45 4.24 -37.46
CA GLU A 409 11.98 4.19 -37.48
C GLU A 409 11.33 5.54 -37.12
N GLY A 410 12.10 6.52 -36.66
CA GLY A 410 11.61 7.85 -36.27
C GLY A 410 12.38 8.50 -35.12
N ILE A 411 11.73 9.45 -34.47
CA ILE A 411 12.24 10.27 -33.37
C ILE A 411 11.61 9.78 -32.07
N THR A 412 12.44 9.51 -31.06
CA THR A 412 12.01 9.28 -29.67
C THR A 412 12.58 10.38 -28.78
N THR A 413 11.73 11.02 -27.96
CA THR A 413 12.21 11.81 -26.83
C THR A 413 12.28 10.92 -25.58
N ALA A 414 13.41 10.90 -24.88
CA ALA A 414 13.58 10.15 -23.64
C ALA A 414 13.70 11.08 -22.43
N LEU A 415 12.92 10.83 -21.38
CA LEU A 415 13.01 11.53 -20.09
C LEU A 415 13.08 10.51 -18.94
N THR A 416 14.15 10.60 -18.15
CA THR A 416 14.17 10.02 -16.81
C THR A 416 13.68 11.07 -15.81
N THR A 417 12.54 10.82 -15.18
CA THR A 417 12.01 11.65 -14.08
C THR A 417 12.80 11.36 -12.80
N ALA A 418 13.10 12.40 -12.02
CA ALA A 418 13.71 12.21 -10.70
C ALA A 418 12.72 11.58 -9.70
N SER A 419 13.17 11.27 -8.49
CA SER A 419 12.32 10.59 -7.52
C SER A 419 11.16 11.46 -7.03
N THR A 420 9.92 10.97 -7.12
CA THR A 420 8.74 11.62 -6.54
C THR A 420 8.81 11.66 -5.02
N GLY A 421 9.44 10.66 -4.39
CA GLY A 421 9.65 10.64 -2.94
C GLY A 421 10.83 11.50 -2.45
N GLY A 422 11.66 12.06 -3.33
CA GLY A 422 12.91 12.73 -2.94
C GLY A 422 13.94 11.76 -2.33
N ALA A 423 13.98 10.53 -2.84
CA ALA A 423 14.73 9.41 -2.27
C ALA A 423 16.25 9.55 -2.42
N VAL A 424 16.97 9.39 -1.30
CA VAL A 424 18.45 9.32 -1.26
C VAL A 424 18.96 7.88 -1.14
N TYR A 425 18.12 7.01 -0.57
CA TYR A 425 18.35 5.61 -0.27
C TYR A 425 17.08 4.83 -0.61
N ALA A 426 17.12 3.51 -0.46
CA ALA A 426 15.96 2.64 -0.67
C ALA A 426 14.71 3.05 0.13
N PHE A 427 14.80 3.87 1.19
CA PHE A 427 13.64 4.31 1.98
C PHE A 427 13.62 5.83 2.08
N ALA A 428 12.53 6.46 1.63
CA ALA A 428 12.41 7.92 1.48
C ALA A 428 11.47 8.57 2.50
N LEU A 429 10.83 7.80 3.38
CA LEU A 429 9.93 8.36 4.39
C LEU A 429 10.71 9.07 5.51
N GLY A 430 10.22 10.26 5.88
CA GLY A 430 10.82 11.13 6.89
C GLY A 430 10.04 12.43 7.03
N SER A 431 10.33 13.23 8.07
CA SER A 431 9.53 14.42 8.37
C SER A 431 9.58 15.53 7.32
N LYS A 432 10.56 15.53 6.41
CA LYS A 432 10.73 16.51 5.33
C LYS A 432 11.48 15.86 4.17
N LEU A 433 11.36 16.45 2.99
CA LEU A 433 12.16 16.08 1.82
C LEU A 433 13.66 16.18 2.13
N ARG A 434 14.42 15.14 1.77
CA ARG A 434 15.89 15.08 1.95
C ARG A 434 16.66 15.48 0.71
N ARG A 435 16.05 15.33 -0.45
CA ARG A 435 16.50 15.80 -1.76
C ARG A 435 15.32 16.38 -2.51
N ASP A 436 15.62 16.97 -3.66
CA ASP A 436 14.60 17.41 -4.59
C ASP A 436 13.74 16.20 -4.97
N ALA A 437 12.43 16.37 -4.84
CA ALA A 437 11.42 15.48 -5.36
C ALA A 437 10.89 16.00 -6.70
N GLN A 438 10.34 15.14 -7.54
CA GLN A 438 9.88 15.52 -8.86
C GLN A 438 8.64 14.75 -9.30
N VAL A 439 7.76 15.45 -10.02
CA VAL A 439 6.72 14.86 -10.87
C VAL A 439 6.83 15.45 -12.26
N THR A 440 6.33 14.73 -13.26
CA THR A 440 6.29 15.21 -14.64
C THR A 440 4.86 15.17 -15.15
N LEU A 441 4.41 16.23 -15.81
CA LEU A 441 3.18 16.25 -16.58
C LEU A 441 3.51 15.96 -18.04
N VAL A 442 2.69 15.12 -18.68
CA VAL A 442 2.75 14.83 -20.12
C VAL A 442 1.44 15.26 -20.75
N THR A 443 1.50 16.15 -21.73
CA THR A 443 0.34 16.59 -22.49
C THR A 443 0.27 15.80 -23.79
N PHE A 444 -0.93 15.33 -24.11
CA PHE A 444 -1.26 14.58 -25.31
C PHE A 444 -2.27 15.34 -26.15
N ASP A 445 -2.10 15.27 -27.47
CA ASP A 445 -3.07 15.73 -28.46
C ASP A 445 -3.20 14.64 -29.54
N ASP A 446 -4.44 14.30 -29.90
CA ASP A 446 -4.79 13.24 -30.85
C ASP A 446 -4.00 11.92 -30.62
N GLY A 447 -3.93 11.47 -29.35
CA GLY A 447 -3.27 10.23 -28.97
C GLY A 447 -1.73 10.27 -28.90
N ARG A 448 -1.10 11.43 -29.18
CA ARG A 448 0.37 11.58 -29.22
C ARG A 448 0.88 12.52 -28.14
N PRO A 449 2.05 12.25 -27.54
CA PRO A 449 2.61 13.13 -26.52
C PRO A 449 3.20 14.38 -27.17
N VAL A 450 2.58 15.54 -26.95
CA VAL A 450 2.97 16.82 -27.58
C VAL A 450 3.83 17.70 -26.67
N GLY A 451 3.90 17.40 -25.37
CA GLY A 451 4.77 18.17 -24.49
C GLY A 451 4.94 17.62 -23.08
N LEU A 452 5.93 18.16 -22.39
CA LEU A 452 6.32 17.80 -21.04
C LEU A 452 6.39 19.05 -20.16
N GLN A 453 6.00 18.92 -18.90
CA GLN A 453 6.28 19.94 -17.88
C GLN A 453 6.76 19.28 -16.60
N ILE A 454 7.94 19.67 -16.14
CA ILE A 454 8.59 19.05 -14.98
C ILE A 454 8.42 19.97 -13.77
N ILE A 455 7.96 19.42 -12.64
CA ILE A 455 7.74 20.18 -11.41
C ILE A 455 8.64 19.60 -10.32
N THR A 456 9.51 20.44 -9.77
CA THR A 456 10.52 20.04 -8.78
C THR A 456 10.21 20.65 -7.41
N PHE A 457 10.14 19.81 -6.40
CA PHE A 457 9.92 20.18 -5.00
C PHE A 457 11.22 20.09 -4.23
N ARG A 458 11.73 21.22 -3.73
CA ARG A 458 12.99 21.26 -2.99
C ARG A 458 12.74 21.15 -1.48
N PRO A 459 13.70 20.65 -0.67
CA PRO A 459 13.58 20.50 0.78
C PRO A 459 13.09 21.73 1.57
N GLY A 460 13.23 22.94 1.02
CA GLY A 460 12.76 24.18 1.63
C GLY A 460 11.29 24.55 1.39
N ARG A 461 10.45 23.61 0.90
CA ARG A 461 9.10 23.89 0.33
C ARG A 461 9.15 24.91 -0.80
N ILE A 462 10.17 24.78 -1.65
CA ILE A 462 10.29 25.60 -2.86
C ILE A 462 9.77 24.73 -3.99
N ILE A 463 8.75 25.21 -4.69
CA ILE A 463 8.19 24.57 -5.87
C ILE A 463 8.76 25.30 -7.08
N ASP A 464 9.45 24.56 -7.93
CA ASP A 464 10.05 25.04 -9.17
C ASP A 464 9.28 24.40 -10.33
N VAL A 465 8.45 25.20 -10.99
CA VAL A 465 7.65 24.77 -12.15
C VAL A 465 8.47 25.04 -13.39
N GLY A 466 8.89 23.97 -14.07
CA GLY A 466 9.62 24.06 -15.31
C GLY A 466 8.76 24.63 -16.44
N ASP A 467 9.44 25.21 -17.44
CA ASP A 467 8.79 25.63 -18.67
C ASP A 467 8.20 24.40 -19.41
N TYR A 468 7.07 24.61 -20.10
CA TYR A 468 6.50 23.61 -20.98
C TYR A 468 7.46 23.35 -22.16
N THR A 469 7.80 22.09 -22.37
CA THR A 469 8.70 21.64 -23.45
C THR A 469 7.87 20.90 -24.48
N GLU A 470 7.67 21.49 -25.66
CA GLU A 470 7.06 20.81 -26.80
C GLU A 470 7.94 19.65 -27.28
N LEU A 471 7.32 18.53 -27.65
CA LEU A 471 8.02 17.36 -28.15
C LEU A 471 8.18 17.38 -29.66
N GLU A 472 9.36 16.99 -30.12
CA GLU A 472 9.61 16.73 -31.53
C GLU A 472 9.05 15.35 -31.89
N LEU A 473 8.06 15.34 -32.78
CA LEU A 473 7.33 14.15 -33.18
C LEU A 473 7.64 13.77 -34.63
N SER A 474 7.73 12.48 -34.90
CA SER A 474 7.81 12.00 -36.29
C SER A 474 6.50 12.25 -37.03
N PRO A 475 6.53 12.58 -38.33
CA PRO A 475 5.32 12.65 -39.15
C PRO A 475 4.58 11.32 -39.16
N LEU A 476 3.25 11.34 -39.19
CA LEU A 476 2.49 10.11 -39.34
C LEU A 476 2.57 9.62 -40.81
N PRO A 477 2.54 8.30 -41.06
CA PRO A 477 2.50 7.77 -42.43
C PRO A 477 1.28 8.30 -43.20
N GLY A 478 1.48 9.29 -44.07
CA GLY A 478 0.42 9.92 -44.86
C GLY A 478 0.45 11.46 -44.88
N ASP A 479 1.15 12.10 -43.94
CA ASP A 479 1.25 13.56 -43.85
C ASP A 479 2.05 14.20 -45.00
N ASP A 480 2.96 13.46 -45.63
CA ASP A 480 3.80 13.95 -46.74
C ASP A 480 3.05 14.10 -48.09
N ALA A 481 1.75 13.80 -48.15
CA ALA A 481 1.00 13.79 -49.41
C ALA A 481 0.60 15.18 -49.93
N ASP A 482 0.64 16.25 -49.12
CA ASP A 482 0.05 17.54 -49.49
C ASP A 482 1.03 18.67 -49.87
N ASP A 483 2.35 18.50 -49.70
CA ASP A 483 3.33 19.57 -50.00
C ASP A 483 4.10 19.41 -51.31
N ALA A 484 3.71 18.44 -52.14
CA ALA A 484 4.20 18.33 -53.52
C ALA A 484 3.16 18.85 -54.52
N THR A 485 3.02 20.17 -54.63
CA THR A 485 2.38 20.79 -55.82
C THR A 485 3.44 21.18 -56.87
N PRO A 486 3.12 21.01 -58.18
CA PRO A 486 4.10 20.87 -59.27
C PRO A 486 4.78 22.15 -59.77
#